data_AF-A0A7Z8YNR6-F1
#
_entry.id   AF-A0A7Z8YNR6-F1
#
_cell.length_a   1.000
_cell.length_b   1.000
_cell.length_c   1.000
_cell.angle_alpha   90.00
_cell.angle_beta   90.00
_cell.angle_gamma   90.00
#
_symmetry.space_group_name_H-M   'P 1'
#
loop_
_entity.id
_entity.type
_entity.pdbx_description
1 polymer ?
#
loop_
_entity_poly.entity_id
_entity_poly.type
_entity_poly.pdbx_seq_one_letter_code
_entity_poly.pdbx_strand_id
1 'polypeptide(L)'
;MRDFATEFLKIGNFSSRQKDKMIELIVKDLTKQKVGETTENVPVSVIDPDEKSDKSKDKDYLGETFKDYNNPFGEKSLSKFLLAYNQDPLLKYTWHSIDSETIDHEDETLTVKEYIKKLSGSSEYSVREHQKLLIKRYLELNDEYYTNPQVKTLLKVYLSGTNFKKEKKEWSSNRIDMNWASEQLLKWSDENPDCVPNASGELKQQQNGKIFKLPKQFNSYMNGKRVRDFSELIIHCKNLFHIRTDNSLKSILEYNIANNENWKTNFDFQFKNFAENIVLFTDVDKLVQFFREYINSIETYFSEEYKTEQKQKIILSFIEETGGFVYFTIHHIHPEKPFYGKSSESTIDRRGNTLTSMIKKINGICELYLESDFENETSYRINLWNGEWNDGAKKYTPKLMKKEKIEKVNGVKHILKFKR
;
A
#
# COMPACT_ATOMS: atom_id res chain seq x y z
N MET A 1 -11.60 26.47 45.13
CA MET A 1 -11.79 25.73 43.85
C MET A 1 -12.30 26.63 42.72
N ARG A 2 -13.28 27.53 42.96
CA ARG A 2 -13.76 28.52 41.96
C ARG A 2 -12.67 29.48 41.46
N ASP A 3 -11.78 29.95 42.33
CA ASP A 3 -10.75 30.92 41.94
C ASP A 3 -9.67 30.31 41.03
N PHE A 4 -9.25 29.06 41.30
CA PHE A 4 -8.26 28.34 40.49
C PHE A 4 -8.72 28.08 39.05
N ALA A 5 -9.98 27.66 38.84
CA ALA A 5 -10.51 27.41 37.51
C ALA A 5 -10.64 28.69 36.66
N THR A 6 -10.99 29.80 37.31
CA THR A 6 -11.15 31.11 36.65
C THR A 6 -9.80 31.72 36.26
N GLU A 7 -8.77 31.51 37.07
CA GLU A 7 -7.37 31.87 36.75
C GLU A 7 -6.81 30.99 35.61
N PHE A 8 -7.04 29.68 35.65
CA PHE A 8 -6.53 28.74 34.64
C PHE A 8 -7.12 28.99 33.24
N LEU A 9 -8.40 29.39 33.17
CA LEU A 9 -9.07 29.75 31.92
C LEU A 9 -8.62 31.10 31.34
N LYS A 10 -8.01 31.98 32.15
CA LYS A 10 -7.44 33.27 31.72
C LYS A 10 -5.99 33.15 31.24
N ILE A 11 -5.24 32.18 31.75
CA ILE A 11 -3.80 32.00 31.45
C ILE A 11 -3.58 31.11 30.22
N GLY A 12 -4.48 30.17 29.92
CA GLY A 12 -4.36 29.27 28.77
C GLY A 12 -5.07 29.75 27.50
N ASN A 13 -4.38 29.68 26.36
CA ASN A 13 -4.96 29.87 25.01
C ASN A 13 -5.87 28.69 24.64
N PHE A 14 -7.03 28.59 25.29
CA PHE A 14 -8.03 27.58 25.02
C PHE A 14 -9.05 28.06 23.98
N SER A 15 -9.37 27.21 23.01
CA SER A 15 -10.50 27.42 22.10
C SER A 15 -11.83 27.41 22.85
N SER A 16 -12.88 28.06 22.32
CA SER A 16 -14.21 28.13 22.97
C SER A 16 -14.73 26.75 23.36
N ARG A 17 -14.57 25.75 22.48
CA ARG A 17 -14.98 24.36 22.73
C ARG A 17 -14.22 23.68 23.88
N GLN A 18 -12.97 24.05 24.12
CA GLN A 18 -12.19 23.54 25.27
C GLN A 18 -12.66 24.19 26.57
N LYS A 19 -13.02 25.49 26.54
CA LYS A 19 -13.60 26.18 27.69
C LYS A 19 -14.95 25.57 28.07
N ASP A 20 -15.80 25.28 27.08
CA ASP A 20 -17.12 24.69 27.31
C ASP A 20 -17.02 23.29 27.93
N LYS A 21 -16.13 22.43 27.41
CA LYS A 21 -15.88 21.10 28.01
C LYS A 21 -15.33 21.18 29.43
N MET A 22 -14.49 22.17 29.72
CA MET A 22 -13.91 22.34 31.05
C MET A 22 -14.96 22.83 32.05
N ILE A 23 -15.85 23.74 31.64
CA ILE A 23 -17.02 24.16 32.42
C ILE A 23 -17.95 22.96 32.67
N GLU A 24 -18.21 22.14 31.65
CA GLU A 24 -19.05 20.95 31.78
C GLU A 24 -18.47 19.96 32.82
N LEU A 25 -17.16 19.74 32.81
CA LEU A 25 -16.46 18.89 33.79
C LEU A 25 -16.52 19.48 35.21
N ILE A 26 -16.33 20.80 35.35
CA ILE A 26 -16.43 21.49 36.65
C ILE A 26 -17.86 21.38 37.21
N VAL A 27 -18.88 21.56 36.36
CA VAL A 27 -20.29 21.40 36.75
C VAL A 27 -20.58 19.95 37.14
N LYS A 28 -20.00 18.98 36.43
CA LYS A 28 -20.15 17.54 36.73
C LYS A 28 -19.51 17.13 38.05
N ASP A 29 -18.38 17.73 38.40
CA ASP A 29 -17.73 17.51 39.71
C ASP A 29 -18.44 18.23 40.85
N LEU A 30 -18.95 19.45 40.62
CA LEU A 30 -19.75 20.18 41.60
C LEU A 30 -21.10 19.49 41.86
N THR A 31 -21.70 18.87 40.84
CA THR A 31 -22.93 18.08 40.98
C THR A 31 -22.67 16.76 41.69
N LYS A 32 -21.51 16.11 41.49
CA LYS A 32 -21.10 14.94 42.27
C LYS A 32 -20.86 15.25 43.75
N GLN A 33 -20.31 16.43 44.08
CA GLN A 33 -20.16 16.85 45.47
C GLN A 33 -21.49 17.16 46.18
N LYS A 34 -22.55 17.51 45.43
CA LYS A 34 -23.87 17.82 45.99
C LYS A 34 -24.77 16.60 46.29
N VAL A 35 -24.35 15.38 45.95
CA VAL A 35 -25.14 14.15 46.25
C VAL A 35 -24.93 13.68 47.71
N GLY A 36 -24.12 14.36 48.51
CA GLY A 36 -23.76 13.97 49.88
C GLY A 36 -24.45 14.68 51.04
N GLU A 37 -25.11 15.84 50.86
CA GLU A 37 -25.67 16.60 52.00
C GLU A 37 -27.01 17.28 51.66
N THR A 38 -28.00 17.02 52.50
CA THR A 38 -29.34 17.60 52.50
C THR A 38 -29.37 19.08 52.93
N THR A 39 -30.29 19.84 52.29
CA THR A 39 -30.95 21.09 52.69
C THR A 39 -30.13 22.38 52.87
N GLU A 40 -30.35 23.40 52.01
CA GLU A 40 -31.02 24.69 52.34
C GLU A 40 -31.05 25.67 51.14
N ASN A 41 -32.09 26.52 51.11
CA ASN A 41 -32.48 27.46 50.05
C ASN A 41 -31.57 28.69 49.93
N VAL A 42 -31.17 29.08 48.71
CA VAL A 42 -30.74 30.46 48.32
C VAL A 42 -31.07 30.70 46.81
N PRO A 43 -31.59 31.87 46.40
CA PRO A 43 -32.34 32.03 45.14
C PRO A 43 -31.48 32.02 43.87
N VAL A 44 -32.05 31.43 42.82
CA VAL A 44 -31.52 31.45 41.45
C VAL A 44 -31.85 32.80 40.82
N SER A 45 -30.84 33.65 40.62
CA SER A 45 -30.96 34.79 39.71
C SER A 45 -30.95 34.26 38.27
N VAL A 46 -32.10 34.36 37.61
CA VAL A 46 -32.28 34.14 36.17
C VAL A 46 -31.37 35.12 35.44
N ILE A 47 -30.36 34.60 34.74
CA ILE A 47 -29.67 35.33 33.68
C ILE A 47 -30.33 34.84 32.40
N ASP A 48 -31.13 35.71 31.79
CA ASP A 48 -31.72 35.48 30.47
C ASP A 48 -30.60 35.17 29.46
N PRO A 49 -30.70 34.05 28.73
CA PRO A 49 -29.81 33.82 27.61
C PRO A 49 -30.25 34.75 26.48
N ASP A 50 -29.43 35.76 26.19
CA ASP A 50 -29.50 36.54 24.96
C ASP A 50 -29.59 35.56 23.76
N GLU A 51 -30.76 35.52 23.13
CA GLU A 51 -31.00 34.88 21.85
C GLU A 51 -30.12 35.56 20.78
N LYS A 52 -28.91 35.05 20.61
CA LYS A 52 -28.25 35.08 19.30
C LYS A 52 -28.17 33.66 18.81
N SER A 53 -29.19 33.30 18.03
CA SER A 53 -29.24 32.12 17.19
C SER A 53 -28.04 32.13 16.23
N ASP A 54 -26.91 31.60 16.68
CA ASP A 54 -25.84 31.25 15.78
C ASP A 54 -26.24 29.92 15.15
N LYS A 55 -26.78 29.98 13.92
CA LYS A 55 -27.00 28.82 13.07
C LYS A 55 -25.64 28.23 12.69
N SER A 56 -24.94 27.62 13.64
CA SER A 56 -23.83 26.75 13.31
C SER A 56 -24.43 25.52 12.67
N LYS A 57 -24.32 25.44 11.34
CA LYS A 57 -24.56 24.21 10.58
C LYS A 57 -23.80 23.09 11.29
N ASP A 58 -24.52 22.17 11.91
CA ASP A 58 -23.98 20.88 12.32
C ASP A 58 -23.37 20.25 11.06
N LYS A 59 -22.04 20.34 10.95
CA LYS A 59 -21.30 19.51 10.01
C LYS A 59 -21.30 18.13 10.65
N ASP A 60 -22.09 17.21 10.09
CA ASP A 60 -22.03 15.79 10.43
C ASP A 60 -20.56 15.37 10.56
N TYR A 61 -20.20 14.90 11.76
CA TYR A 61 -18.84 14.48 12.05
C TYR A 61 -18.54 13.20 11.26
N LEU A 62 -17.70 13.30 10.23
CA LEU A 62 -17.36 12.19 9.33
C LEU A 62 -16.25 11.26 9.86
N GLY A 63 -15.80 11.44 11.11
CA GLY A 63 -14.62 10.77 11.65
C GLY A 63 -13.32 11.16 10.92
N GLU A 64 -12.26 10.37 11.11
CA GLU A 64 -11.01 10.50 10.36
C GLU A 64 -11.26 10.18 8.86
N THR A 65 -10.90 11.06 7.92
CA THR A 65 -11.17 10.88 6.48
C THR A 65 -9.91 10.88 5.62
N PHE A 66 -9.86 9.99 4.62
CA PHE A 66 -8.85 10.02 3.56
C PHE A 66 -9.35 10.87 2.41
N LYS A 67 -8.86 12.12 2.30
CA LYS A 67 -9.22 12.99 1.16
C LYS A 67 -8.55 12.55 -0.15
N ASP A 68 -7.58 11.66 -0.04
CA ASP A 68 -6.62 11.23 -1.04
C ASP A 68 -6.84 9.76 -1.47
N TYR A 69 -8.03 9.20 -1.27
CA TYR A 69 -8.36 7.85 -1.73
C TYR A 69 -8.24 7.71 -3.26
N ASN A 70 -7.52 6.68 -3.69
CA ASN A 70 -7.42 6.25 -5.08
C ASN A 70 -8.22 4.95 -5.25
N ASN A 71 -9.21 4.95 -6.15
CA ASN A 71 -10.01 3.76 -6.41
C ASN A 71 -9.16 2.66 -7.08
N PRO A 72 -8.95 1.49 -6.42
CA PRO A 72 -8.16 0.40 -6.98
C PRO A 72 -8.88 -0.35 -8.11
N PHE A 73 -10.17 -0.11 -8.36
CA PHE A 73 -10.99 -0.88 -9.30
C PHE A 73 -11.49 -0.10 -10.51
N GLY A 74 -11.20 1.20 -10.59
CA GLY A 74 -11.63 2.09 -11.66
C GLY A 74 -10.95 1.80 -12.99
N GLU A 75 -11.39 2.45 -14.08
CA GLU A 75 -10.82 2.26 -15.42
C GLU A 75 -9.33 2.58 -15.53
N LYS A 76 -8.87 3.45 -14.63
CA LYS A 76 -7.50 3.94 -14.56
C LYS A 76 -6.68 3.29 -13.43
N SER A 77 -7.19 2.20 -12.84
CA SER A 77 -6.57 1.48 -11.72
C SER A 77 -5.12 1.06 -11.97
N LEU A 78 -4.39 0.81 -10.88
CA LEU A 78 -3.03 0.30 -10.92
C LEU A 78 -2.88 -1.01 -11.71
N SER A 79 -3.77 -1.99 -11.51
CA SER A 79 -3.68 -3.29 -12.19
C SER A 79 -3.75 -3.14 -13.72
N LYS A 80 -4.73 -2.37 -14.21
CA LYS A 80 -4.85 -2.03 -15.65
C LYS A 80 -3.63 -1.31 -16.21
N PHE A 81 -3.09 -0.34 -15.48
CA PHE A 81 -1.87 0.35 -15.88
C PHE A 81 -0.68 -0.60 -16.01
N LEU A 82 -0.46 -1.46 -15.01
CA LEU A 82 0.64 -2.43 -15.01
C LEU A 82 0.46 -3.51 -16.09
N LEU A 83 -0.78 -3.94 -16.35
CA LEU A 83 -1.10 -4.84 -17.44
C LEU A 83 -0.77 -4.21 -18.80
N ALA A 84 -1.21 -2.97 -19.03
CA ALA A 84 -0.91 -2.23 -20.26
C ALA A 84 0.60 -2.01 -20.43
N TYR A 85 1.32 -1.70 -19.35
CA TYR A 85 2.78 -1.62 -19.34
C TYR A 85 3.43 -2.96 -19.74
N ASN A 86 2.92 -4.08 -19.23
CA ASN A 86 3.44 -5.42 -19.54
C ASN A 86 3.08 -5.90 -20.95
N GLN A 87 2.05 -5.34 -21.59
CA GLN A 87 1.62 -5.68 -22.95
C GLN A 87 2.22 -4.75 -24.00
N ASP A 88 2.75 -3.60 -23.60
CA ASP A 88 3.34 -2.61 -24.50
C ASP A 88 4.54 -3.20 -25.27
N PRO A 89 4.62 -2.99 -26.60
CA PRO A 89 5.69 -3.56 -27.43
C PRO A 89 7.11 -3.14 -27.04
N LEU A 90 7.29 -2.01 -26.32
CA LEU A 90 8.59 -1.55 -25.82
C LEU A 90 8.72 -1.81 -24.32
N LEU A 91 7.77 -1.30 -23.52
CA LEU A 91 7.91 -1.26 -22.06
C LEU A 91 7.99 -2.67 -21.45
N LYS A 92 7.37 -3.67 -22.07
CA LYS A 92 7.43 -5.06 -21.58
C LYS A 92 8.86 -5.57 -21.46
N TYR A 93 9.79 -5.17 -22.32
CA TYR A 93 11.19 -5.61 -22.28
C TYR A 93 12.03 -4.96 -21.19
N THR A 94 11.41 -4.09 -20.38
CA THR A 94 11.97 -3.66 -19.10
C THR A 94 11.66 -4.63 -17.96
N TRP A 95 10.77 -5.62 -18.21
CA TRP A 95 10.38 -6.68 -17.28
C TRP A 95 10.68 -8.08 -17.83
N HIS A 96 10.85 -8.24 -19.14
CA HIS A 96 11.21 -9.51 -19.78
C HIS A 96 12.55 -9.40 -20.50
N SER A 97 13.33 -10.48 -20.45
CA SER A 97 14.54 -10.58 -21.28
C SER A 97 14.16 -10.54 -22.76
N ILE A 98 15.10 -10.08 -23.58
CA ILE A 98 14.91 -10.07 -25.04
C ILE A 98 15.59 -11.31 -25.61
N ASP A 99 14.86 -12.09 -26.39
CA ASP A 99 15.36 -13.25 -27.12
C ASP A 99 15.14 -13.05 -28.64
N SER A 100 14.77 -14.11 -29.36
CA SER A 100 14.37 -14.09 -30.77
C SER A 100 12.89 -13.74 -30.99
N GLU A 101 12.20 -13.13 -30.02
CA GLU A 101 10.82 -12.73 -30.21
C GLU A 101 10.68 -11.62 -31.27
N THR A 102 9.56 -11.65 -31.99
CA THR A 102 9.24 -10.67 -33.01
C THR A 102 8.07 -9.77 -32.60
N ILE A 103 7.98 -8.63 -33.27
CA ILE A 103 6.93 -7.62 -33.12
C ILE A 103 6.43 -7.31 -34.51
N ASP A 104 5.13 -7.46 -34.71
CA ASP A 104 4.48 -6.95 -35.91
C ASP A 104 4.34 -5.43 -35.80
N HIS A 105 4.90 -4.73 -36.77
CA HIS A 105 4.88 -3.28 -36.84
C HIS A 105 4.60 -2.85 -38.27
N GLU A 106 3.42 -2.26 -38.47
CA GLU A 106 2.89 -1.95 -39.80
C GLU A 106 2.79 -3.24 -40.63
N ASP A 107 3.47 -3.31 -41.77
CA ASP A 107 3.47 -4.47 -42.67
C ASP A 107 4.74 -5.35 -42.51
N GLU A 108 5.51 -5.17 -41.44
CA GLU A 108 6.77 -5.89 -41.18
C GLU A 108 6.74 -6.64 -39.84
N THR A 109 7.33 -7.84 -39.82
CA THR A 109 7.63 -8.59 -38.60
C THR A 109 9.11 -8.41 -38.27
N LEU A 110 9.39 -7.69 -37.18
CA LEU A 110 10.75 -7.30 -36.79
C LEU A 110 11.16 -8.01 -35.51
N THR A 111 12.44 -8.36 -35.36
CA THR A 111 12.97 -8.68 -34.02
C THR A 111 12.87 -7.45 -33.11
N VAL A 112 12.82 -7.65 -31.80
CA VAL A 112 12.79 -6.52 -30.83
C VAL A 112 13.92 -5.53 -31.07
N LYS A 113 15.12 -6.03 -31.37
CA LYS A 113 16.30 -5.21 -31.64
C LYS A 113 16.10 -4.36 -32.90
N GLU A 114 15.58 -4.95 -33.98
CA GLU A 114 15.30 -4.23 -35.24
C GLU A 114 14.16 -3.22 -35.08
N TYR A 115 13.12 -3.57 -34.33
CA TYR A 115 12.03 -2.65 -34.01
C TYR A 115 12.54 -1.38 -33.30
N ILE A 116 13.44 -1.54 -32.32
CA ILE A 116 14.05 -0.41 -31.61
C ILE A 116 14.91 0.44 -32.55
N LYS A 117 15.72 -0.18 -33.42
CA LYS A 117 16.52 0.52 -34.44
C LYS A 117 15.65 1.34 -35.39
N LYS A 118 14.55 0.75 -35.86
CA LYS A 118 13.59 1.39 -36.76
C LYS A 118 12.97 2.62 -36.10
N LEU A 119 12.50 2.48 -34.86
CA LEU A 119 11.91 3.59 -34.11
C LEU A 119 12.91 4.70 -33.76
N SER A 120 14.18 4.38 -33.53
CA SER A 120 15.21 5.37 -33.25
C SER A 120 15.86 5.97 -34.50
N GLY A 121 15.58 5.43 -35.69
CA GLY A 121 16.25 5.78 -36.93
C GLY A 121 17.76 5.49 -36.90
N SER A 122 18.19 4.51 -36.11
CA SER A 122 19.60 4.16 -35.92
C SER A 122 19.97 2.88 -36.67
N SER A 123 21.19 2.80 -37.20
CA SER A 123 21.70 1.57 -37.85
C SER A 123 22.03 0.46 -36.85
N GLU A 124 22.35 0.82 -35.61
CA GLU A 124 22.76 -0.08 -34.54
C GLU A 124 21.91 0.13 -33.29
N TYR A 125 21.73 -0.95 -32.53
CA TYR A 125 21.09 -0.85 -31.23
C TYR A 125 22.05 -0.19 -30.23
N SER A 126 21.53 0.76 -29.46
CA SER A 126 22.19 1.28 -28.27
C SER A 126 21.19 1.39 -27.12
N VAL A 127 21.67 1.20 -25.89
CA VAL A 127 20.84 1.39 -24.69
C VAL A 127 20.36 2.84 -24.59
N ARG A 128 21.13 3.81 -25.07
CA ARG A 128 20.76 5.23 -25.02
C ARG A 128 19.50 5.53 -25.82
N GLU A 129 19.42 5.04 -27.06
CA GLU A 129 18.22 5.25 -27.88
C GLU A 129 17.03 4.43 -27.36
N HIS A 130 17.26 3.20 -26.91
CA HIS A 130 16.22 2.40 -26.27
C HIS A 130 15.65 3.10 -25.03
N GLN A 131 16.50 3.64 -24.16
CA GLN A 131 16.09 4.37 -22.96
C GLN A 131 15.25 5.62 -23.27
N LYS A 132 15.59 6.37 -24.32
CA LYS A 132 14.78 7.51 -24.78
C LYS A 132 13.38 7.07 -25.22
N LEU A 133 13.29 6.00 -26.01
CA LEU A 133 12.03 5.44 -26.47
C LEU A 133 11.18 4.93 -25.29
N LEU A 134 11.79 4.22 -24.34
CA LEU A 134 11.12 3.76 -23.12
C LEU A 134 10.54 4.92 -22.32
N ILE A 135 11.29 6.01 -22.14
CA ILE A 135 10.78 7.19 -21.41
C ILE A 135 9.65 7.87 -22.15
N LYS A 136 9.77 8.05 -23.47
CA LYS A 136 8.69 8.65 -24.27
C LYS A 136 7.42 7.82 -24.12
N ARG A 137 7.51 6.51 -24.36
CA ARG A 137 6.37 5.61 -24.30
C ARG A 137 5.76 5.50 -22.91
N TYR A 138 6.60 5.50 -21.88
CA TYR A 138 6.15 5.51 -20.49
C TYR A 138 5.34 6.77 -20.15
N LEU A 139 5.74 7.95 -20.63
CA LEU A 139 5.03 9.19 -20.37
C LEU A 139 3.66 9.21 -21.05
N GLU A 140 3.56 8.72 -22.29
CA GLU A 140 2.29 8.53 -23.01
C GLU A 140 1.34 7.63 -22.20
N LEU A 141 1.82 6.44 -21.80
CA LEU A 141 1.04 5.51 -20.99
C LEU A 141 0.65 6.12 -19.62
N ASN A 142 1.55 6.87 -19.01
CA ASN A 142 1.31 7.51 -17.72
C ASN A 142 0.16 8.53 -17.77
N ASP A 143 -0.04 9.20 -18.90
CA ASP A 143 -1.09 10.21 -19.07
C ASP A 143 -2.47 9.56 -19.33
N GLU A 144 -2.48 8.38 -19.95
CA GLU A 144 -3.68 7.57 -20.15
C GLU A 144 -4.26 7.06 -18.81
N TYR A 145 -3.42 6.69 -17.86
CA TYR A 145 -3.84 6.07 -16.59
C TYR A 145 -3.63 6.97 -15.35
N TYR A 146 -4.68 7.11 -14.53
CA TYR A 146 -4.63 7.68 -13.19
C TYR A 146 -4.28 6.59 -12.17
N THR A 147 -2.98 6.30 -12.06
CA THR A 147 -2.45 5.31 -11.12
C THR A 147 -1.70 5.96 -9.95
N ASN A 148 -1.39 5.16 -8.92
CA ASN A 148 -0.71 5.56 -7.69
C ASN A 148 0.58 6.36 -8.01
N PRO A 149 0.72 7.62 -7.53
CA PRO A 149 1.90 8.46 -7.79
C PRO A 149 3.24 7.83 -7.38
N GLN A 150 3.22 6.93 -6.39
CA GLN A 150 4.42 6.24 -5.90
C GLN A 150 4.94 5.26 -6.95
N VAL A 151 4.06 4.44 -7.53
CA VAL A 151 4.41 3.50 -8.62
C VAL A 151 4.89 4.29 -9.85
N LYS A 152 4.19 5.37 -10.21
CA LYS A 152 4.61 6.24 -11.32
C LYS A 152 6.02 6.80 -11.10
N THR A 153 6.29 7.26 -9.88
CA THR A 153 7.61 7.80 -9.54
C THR A 153 8.67 6.70 -9.59
N LEU A 154 8.37 5.51 -9.07
CA LEU A 154 9.29 4.38 -9.08
C LEU A 154 9.67 3.98 -10.52
N LEU A 155 8.70 3.75 -11.40
CA LEU A 155 8.97 3.38 -12.79
C LEU A 155 9.71 4.50 -13.54
N LYS A 156 9.37 5.76 -13.28
CA LYS A 156 10.10 6.91 -13.87
C LYS A 156 11.57 6.94 -13.44
N VAL A 157 11.86 6.69 -12.16
CA VAL A 157 13.23 6.59 -11.65
C VAL A 157 13.93 5.35 -12.22
N TYR A 158 13.25 4.21 -12.32
CA TYR A 158 13.80 3.00 -12.91
C TYR A 158 14.18 3.17 -14.39
N LEU A 159 13.46 3.99 -15.14
CA LEU A 159 13.73 4.22 -16.56
C LEU A 159 14.68 5.41 -16.84
N SER A 160 14.71 6.44 -15.97
CA SER A 160 15.52 7.67 -16.22
C SER A 160 16.48 8.06 -15.10
N GLY A 161 16.53 7.32 -14.00
CA GLY A 161 17.34 7.64 -12.82
C GLY A 161 16.86 8.86 -12.03
N THR A 162 15.79 9.53 -12.47
CA THR A 162 15.27 10.76 -11.86
C THR A 162 13.74 10.70 -11.68
N ASN A 163 13.23 11.42 -10.69
CA ASN A 163 11.79 11.59 -10.48
C ASN A 163 11.21 12.69 -11.40
N PHE A 164 9.91 12.98 -11.27
CA PHE A 164 9.24 14.04 -12.04
C PHE A 164 9.75 15.46 -11.73
N LYS A 165 10.48 15.65 -10.61
CA LYS A 165 11.19 16.90 -10.28
C LYS A 165 12.63 16.93 -10.80
N LYS A 166 13.04 15.93 -11.59
CA LYS A 166 14.40 15.75 -12.12
C LYS A 166 15.47 15.53 -11.04
N GLU A 167 15.07 15.10 -9.84
CA GLU A 167 15.99 14.74 -8.78
C GLU A 167 16.43 13.30 -8.95
N LYS A 168 17.74 13.02 -8.82
CA LYS A 168 18.28 11.65 -8.77
C LYS A 168 17.74 10.94 -7.54
N LYS A 169 17.24 9.72 -7.71
CA LYS A 169 16.67 8.90 -6.63
C LYS A 169 17.04 7.43 -6.81
N GLU A 170 17.08 6.72 -5.69
CA GLU A 170 17.01 5.26 -5.68
C GLU A 170 15.54 4.84 -5.84
N TRP A 171 15.31 3.61 -6.29
CA TRP A 171 13.98 3.04 -6.45
C TRP A 171 13.81 1.73 -5.69
N SER A 172 12.55 1.36 -5.42
CA SER A 172 12.11 0.22 -4.59
C SER A 172 12.55 0.28 -3.12
N SER A 173 12.00 -0.62 -2.29
CA SER A 173 12.48 -0.83 -0.91
C SER A 173 13.90 -1.39 -0.82
N ASN A 174 14.45 -1.95 -1.90
CA ASN A 174 15.86 -2.36 -1.96
C ASN A 174 16.83 -1.17 -2.10
N ARG A 175 16.34 0.07 -2.31
CA ARG A 175 17.16 1.28 -2.54
C ARG A 175 18.16 1.10 -3.68
N ILE A 176 17.62 0.72 -4.84
CA ILE A 176 18.43 0.41 -6.03
C ILE A 176 18.77 1.72 -6.75
N ASP A 177 20.04 1.93 -7.05
CA ASP A 177 20.54 3.07 -7.82
C ASP A 177 20.62 2.75 -9.32
N MET A 178 20.93 1.50 -9.67
CA MET A 178 21.01 1.01 -11.04
C MET A 178 19.67 1.15 -11.79
N ASN A 179 19.70 1.75 -12.99
CA ASN A 179 18.53 2.02 -13.81
C ASN A 179 18.91 2.04 -15.30
N TRP A 180 17.93 2.23 -16.21
CA TRP A 180 18.16 2.24 -17.66
C TRP A 180 19.01 3.42 -18.16
N ALA A 181 19.18 4.48 -17.36
CA ALA A 181 20.01 5.64 -17.66
C ALA A 181 21.35 5.66 -16.89
N SER A 182 21.71 4.57 -16.19
CA SER A 182 22.97 4.48 -15.46
C SER A 182 24.17 4.63 -16.39
N GLU A 183 25.11 5.52 -16.06
CA GLU A 183 26.30 5.78 -16.88
C GLU A 183 27.12 4.52 -17.17
N GLN A 184 27.22 3.60 -16.21
CA GLN A 184 27.94 2.33 -16.36
C GLN A 184 27.30 1.44 -17.43
N LEU A 185 25.96 1.42 -17.51
CA LEU A 185 25.22 0.68 -18.55
C LEU A 185 25.43 1.32 -19.92
N LEU A 186 25.40 2.65 -19.98
CA LEU A 186 25.59 3.39 -21.22
C LEU A 186 27.02 3.17 -21.75
N LYS A 187 28.04 3.28 -20.89
CA LYS A 187 29.43 2.99 -21.27
C LYS A 187 29.60 1.55 -21.77
N TRP A 188 29.00 0.58 -21.08
CA TRP A 188 29.01 -0.81 -21.55
C TRP A 188 28.34 -0.97 -22.92
N SER A 189 27.26 -0.25 -23.19
CA SER A 189 26.60 -0.25 -24.51
C SER A 189 27.48 0.36 -25.59
N ASP A 190 28.25 1.41 -25.27
CA ASP A 190 29.19 2.04 -26.20
C ASP A 190 30.35 1.09 -26.55
N GLU A 191 30.79 0.27 -25.59
CA GLU A 191 31.84 -0.76 -25.77
C GLU A 191 31.32 -2.06 -26.44
N ASN A 192 30.00 -2.24 -26.49
CA ASN A 192 29.34 -3.43 -27.04
C ASN A 192 28.23 -3.01 -28.01
N PRO A 193 28.60 -2.45 -29.19
CA PRO A 193 27.62 -2.00 -30.16
C PRO A 193 26.71 -3.16 -30.59
N ASP A 194 25.45 -2.81 -30.85
CA ASP A 194 24.39 -3.72 -31.26
C ASP A 194 24.04 -4.86 -30.27
N CYS A 195 24.53 -4.78 -29.02
CA CYS A 195 24.24 -5.76 -27.97
C CYS A 195 23.18 -5.25 -26.99
N VAL A 196 22.20 -6.10 -26.70
CA VAL A 196 21.15 -5.88 -25.71
C VAL A 196 21.64 -6.31 -24.31
N PRO A 197 21.49 -5.49 -23.26
CA PRO A 197 22.07 -5.78 -21.94
C PRO A 197 21.41 -6.93 -21.18
N ASN A 198 20.15 -7.25 -21.52
CA ASN A 198 19.30 -8.29 -20.91
C ASN A 198 18.94 -9.41 -21.90
N ALA A 199 19.82 -9.72 -22.86
CA ALA A 199 19.58 -10.79 -23.83
C ALA A 199 19.46 -12.17 -23.15
N SER A 200 18.54 -13.00 -23.63
CA SER A 200 18.35 -14.40 -23.27
C SER A 200 18.45 -15.32 -24.49
N GLY A 201 18.35 -16.64 -24.26
CA GLY A 201 18.23 -17.67 -25.29
C GLY A 201 19.19 -17.55 -26.47
N GLU A 202 18.63 -17.52 -27.66
CA GLU A 202 19.36 -17.47 -28.93
C GLU A 202 20.07 -16.13 -29.11
N LEU A 203 19.42 -15.01 -28.76
CA LEU A 203 20.04 -13.68 -28.89
C LEU A 203 21.29 -13.57 -28.02
N LYS A 204 21.27 -14.14 -26.81
CA LYS A 204 22.45 -14.17 -25.94
C LYS A 204 23.60 -14.96 -26.57
N GLN A 205 23.31 -16.05 -27.28
CA GLN A 205 24.32 -16.83 -27.99
C GLN A 205 24.91 -16.04 -29.16
N GLN A 206 24.06 -15.35 -29.93
CA GLN A 206 24.48 -14.45 -31.02
C GLN A 206 25.37 -13.31 -30.51
N GLN A 207 25.13 -12.83 -29.28
CA GLN A 207 25.95 -11.83 -28.60
C GLN A 207 27.21 -12.42 -27.93
N ASN A 208 27.58 -13.68 -28.18
CA ASN A 208 28.69 -14.37 -27.51
C ASN A 208 28.61 -14.33 -25.98
N GLY A 209 27.39 -14.40 -25.43
CA GLY A 209 27.15 -14.36 -23.99
C GLY A 209 27.25 -12.96 -23.35
N LYS A 210 27.49 -11.90 -24.13
CA LYS A 210 27.60 -10.53 -23.63
C LYS A 210 26.28 -10.05 -23.03
N ILE A 211 26.29 -9.78 -21.74
CA ILE A 211 25.21 -9.16 -20.96
C ILE A 211 25.82 -8.21 -19.91
N PHE A 212 25.09 -7.20 -19.48
CA PHE A 212 25.60 -6.24 -18.51
C PHE A 212 25.60 -6.83 -17.09
N LYS A 213 26.77 -6.88 -16.44
CA LYS A 213 26.90 -7.28 -15.03
C LYS A 213 26.75 -6.09 -14.10
N LEU A 214 26.00 -6.26 -13.01
CA LEU A 214 25.79 -5.19 -12.04
C LEU A 214 27.07 -4.92 -11.25
N PRO A 215 27.50 -3.66 -11.14
CA PRO A 215 28.63 -3.30 -10.28
C PRO A 215 28.36 -3.60 -8.80
N LYS A 216 27.12 -3.37 -8.36
CA LYS A 216 26.65 -3.66 -7.01
C LYS A 216 25.54 -4.71 -7.04
N GLN A 217 25.91 -5.93 -6.68
CA GLN A 217 24.97 -7.05 -6.55
C GLN A 217 24.22 -6.96 -5.21
N PHE A 218 23.00 -7.47 -5.17
CA PHE A 218 22.17 -7.46 -3.95
C PHE A 218 21.24 -8.66 -3.89
N ASN A 219 20.70 -8.96 -2.71
CA ASN A 219 19.61 -9.92 -2.56
C ASN A 219 18.29 -9.17 -2.45
N SER A 220 17.26 -9.64 -3.17
CA SER A 220 15.92 -9.08 -3.04
C SER A 220 15.42 -9.28 -1.61
N TYR A 221 14.91 -8.22 -0.97
CA TYR A 221 14.33 -8.36 0.37
C TYR A 221 12.99 -9.11 0.34
N MET A 222 12.35 -9.25 -0.83
CA MET A 222 11.06 -9.93 -0.96
C MET A 222 11.19 -11.46 -0.92
N ASN A 223 12.21 -12.00 -1.58
CA ASN A 223 12.34 -13.46 -1.79
C ASN A 223 13.78 -13.99 -1.70
N GLY A 224 14.74 -13.15 -1.29
CA GLY A 224 16.14 -13.54 -1.13
C GLY A 224 16.90 -13.82 -2.42
N LYS A 225 16.26 -13.77 -3.60
CA LYS A 225 16.91 -14.05 -4.88
C LYS A 225 18.02 -13.02 -5.11
N ARG A 226 19.22 -13.52 -5.43
CA ARG A 226 20.39 -12.69 -5.74
C ARG A 226 20.25 -12.05 -7.12
N VAL A 227 20.57 -10.77 -7.22
CA VAL A 227 20.55 -9.96 -8.43
C VAL A 227 21.99 -9.55 -8.75
N ARG A 228 22.51 -10.04 -9.88
CA ARG A 228 23.92 -9.99 -10.28
C ARG A 228 24.14 -9.33 -11.63
N ASP A 229 23.15 -9.37 -12.49
CA ASP A 229 23.21 -8.80 -13.84
C ASP A 229 21.91 -8.11 -14.24
N PHE A 230 21.93 -7.45 -15.39
CA PHE A 230 20.82 -6.64 -15.85
C PHE A 230 19.57 -7.47 -16.18
N SER A 231 19.76 -8.73 -16.60
CA SER A 231 18.64 -9.67 -16.79
C SER A 231 17.97 -9.98 -15.46
N GLU A 232 18.74 -10.24 -14.41
CA GLU A 232 18.18 -10.44 -13.07
C GLU A 232 17.55 -9.16 -12.50
N LEU A 233 18.06 -7.97 -12.87
CA LEU A 233 17.50 -6.68 -12.44
C LEU A 233 16.11 -6.43 -13.03
N ILE A 234 15.92 -6.67 -14.33
CA ILE A 234 14.61 -6.50 -14.98
C ILE A 234 13.56 -7.47 -14.41
N ILE A 235 13.98 -8.71 -14.09
CA ILE A 235 13.11 -9.70 -13.46
C ILE A 235 12.79 -9.30 -12.01
N HIS A 236 13.77 -8.73 -11.28
CA HIS A 236 13.50 -8.16 -9.97
C HIS A 236 12.47 -7.03 -10.05
N CYS A 237 12.58 -6.13 -11.03
CA CYS A 237 11.59 -5.07 -11.25
C CYS A 237 10.20 -5.66 -11.53
N LYS A 238 10.09 -6.65 -12.43
CA LYS A 238 8.83 -7.38 -12.69
C LYS A 238 8.23 -7.99 -11.42
N ASN A 239 9.07 -8.53 -10.53
CA ASN A 239 8.62 -9.14 -9.28
C ASN A 239 8.02 -8.14 -8.28
N LEU A 240 8.36 -6.85 -8.39
CA LEU A 240 7.72 -5.80 -7.59
C LEU A 240 6.28 -5.52 -8.04
N PHE A 241 5.90 -5.94 -9.26
CA PHE A 241 4.64 -5.56 -9.88
C PHE A 241 3.73 -6.71 -10.30
N HIS A 242 4.17 -7.96 -10.12
CA HIS A 242 3.49 -9.10 -10.68
C HIS A 242 3.63 -10.36 -9.82
N ILE A 243 2.52 -10.77 -9.19
CA ILE A 243 2.36 -12.08 -8.55
C ILE A 243 2.00 -13.10 -9.64
N ARG A 244 2.73 -14.21 -9.66
CA ARG A 244 2.62 -15.31 -10.64
C ARG A 244 3.36 -16.54 -10.12
N THR A 245 3.27 -17.68 -10.77
CA THR A 245 3.83 -18.95 -10.28
C THR A 245 5.31 -18.89 -9.85
N ASP A 246 6.19 -18.25 -10.64
CA ASP A 246 7.63 -18.10 -10.34
C ASP A 246 7.96 -16.96 -9.35
N ASN A 247 6.96 -16.18 -8.95
CA ASN A 247 7.00 -15.11 -7.97
C ASN A 247 5.71 -15.12 -7.13
N SER A 248 5.38 -16.27 -6.55
CA SER A 248 4.10 -16.48 -5.87
C SER A 248 4.08 -15.74 -4.54
N LEU A 249 2.91 -15.23 -4.13
CA LEU A 249 2.78 -14.56 -2.83
C LEU A 249 3.19 -15.48 -1.69
N LYS A 250 2.90 -16.78 -1.80
CA LYS A 250 3.32 -17.78 -0.80
C LYS A 250 4.83 -17.81 -0.60
N SER A 251 5.60 -17.96 -1.69
CA SER A 251 7.07 -18.00 -1.61
C SER A 251 7.67 -16.72 -1.01
N ILE A 252 7.06 -15.58 -1.31
CA ILE A 252 7.45 -14.27 -0.75
C ILE A 252 7.19 -14.23 0.75
N LEU A 253 5.99 -14.64 1.20
CA LEU A 253 5.62 -14.64 2.61
C LEU A 253 6.45 -15.64 3.42
N GLU A 254 6.64 -16.86 2.91
CA GLU A 254 7.50 -17.89 3.53
C GLU A 254 8.93 -17.38 3.73
N TYR A 255 9.50 -16.72 2.72
CA TYR A 255 10.82 -16.09 2.87
C TYR A 255 10.85 -15.05 3.99
N ASN A 256 9.86 -14.15 4.04
CA ASN A 256 9.81 -13.10 5.07
C ASN A 256 9.62 -13.69 6.48
N ILE A 257 8.83 -14.75 6.61
CA ILE A 257 8.62 -15.47 7.88
C ILE A 257 9.90 -16.19 8.31
N ALA A 258 10.56 -16.90 7.40
CA ALA A 258 11.77 -17.67 7.71
C ALA A 258 12.93 -16.79 8.20
N ASN A 259 13.03 -15.55 7.69
CA ASN A 259 14.08 -14.59 8.03
C ASN A 259 13.77 -13.70 9.24
N ASN A 260 12.70 -13.99 9.99
CA ASN A 260 12.38 -13.27 11.22
C ASN A 260 12.26 -14.25 12.40
N GLU A 261 13.29 -14.30 13.25
CA GLU A 261 13.34 -15.20 14.43
C GLU A 261 12.24 -14.92 15.43
N ASN A 262 11.91 -13.64 15.66
CA ASN A 262 10.84 -13.28 16.59
C ASN A 262 9.50 -13.81 16.10
N TRP A 263 9.22 -13.68 14.80
CA TRP A 263 7.97 -14.17 14.25
C TRP A 263 7.85 -15.69 14.37
N LYS A 264 8.93 -16.42 14.11
CA LYS A 264 8.96 -17.89 14.29
C LYS A 264 8.75 -18.30 15.74
N THR A 265 9.17 -17.47 16.68
CA THR A 265 9.02 -17.73 18.11
C THR A 265 7.61 -17.42 18.59
N ASN A 266 7.00 -16.33 18.13
CA ASN A 266 5.75 -15.80 18.66
C ASN A 266 4.49 -16.29 17.91
N PHE A 267 4.64 -16.74 16.66
CA PHE A 267 3.51 -17.07 15.79
C PHE A 267 3.59 -18.49 15.20
N ASP A 268 2.43 -19.12 15.07
CA ASP A 268 2.18 -20.30 14.23
C ASP A 268 1.51 -19.86 12.93
N PHE A 269 2.26 -19.87 11.82
CA PHE A 269 1.76 -19.49 10.50
C PHE A 269 1.17 -20.69 9.76
N GLN A 270 -0.07 -20.55 9.29
CA GLN A 270 -0.77 -21.58 8.52
C GLN A 270 -1.27 -21.02 7.20
N PHE A 271 -0.87 -21.64 6.09
CA PHE A 271 -1.42 -21.33 4.77
C PHE A 271 -2.65 -22.21 4.51
N LYS A 272 -3.82 -21.61 4.36
CA LYS A 272 -5.10 -22.30 4.07
C LYS A 272 -5.75 -21.69 2.84
N ASN A 273 -6.23 -22.52 1.90
CA ASN A 273 -6.80 -22.05 0.64
C ASN A 273 -5.89 -21.00 -0.01
N PHE A 274 -4.64 -21.37 -0.26
CA PHE A 274 -3.61 -20.44 -0.72
C PHE A 274 -3.13 -20.86 -2.09
N ALA A 275 -3.68 -20.22 -3.13
CA ALA A 275 -3.32 -20.48 -4.50
C ALA A 275 -1.94 -19.89 -4.83
N GLU A 276 -1.12 -20.66 -5.53
CA GLU A 276 0.24 -20.24 -5.92
C GLU A 276 0.33 -19.76 -7.38
N ASN A 277 -0.70 -20.04 -8.17
CA ASN A 277 -0.78 -19.77 -9.61
C ASN A 277 -1.65 -18.54 -9.97
N ILE A 278 -2.09 -17.76 -8.99
CA ILE A 278 -2.82 -16.51 -9.25
C ILE A 278 -1.89 -15.54 -9.99
N VAL A 279 -2.39 -14.99 -11.09
CA VAL A 279 -1.73 -13.95 -11.89
C VAL A 279 -2.36 -12.61 -11.53
N LEU A 280 -1.61 -11.75 -10.83
CA LEU A 280 -2.10 -10.46 -10.34
C LEU A 280 -1.05 -9.36 -10.55
N PHE A 281 -1.45 -8.31 -11.28
CA PHE A 281 -0.66 -7.08 -11.44
C PHE A 281 -1.00 -6.10 -10.32
N THR A 282 -0.03 -5.82 -9.46
CA THR A 282 -0.21 -4.98 -8.26
C THR A 282 1.14 -4.51 -7.71
N ASP A 283 1.16 -3.57 -6.76
CA ASP A 283 2.40 -3.18 -6.07
C ASP A 283 2.73 -4.21 -4.96
N VAL A 284 3.50 -5.23 -5.35
CA VAL A 284 3.93 -6.34 -4.48
C VAL A 284 4.86 -5.83 -3.38
N ASP A 285 5.70 -4.83 -3.67
CA ASP A 285 6.59 -4.22 -2.68
C ASP A 285 5.78 -3.67 -1.50
N LYS A 286 4.74 -2.87 -1.80
CA LYS A 286 3.85 -2.30 -0.78
C LYS A 286 3.01 -3.36 -0.07
N LEU A 287 2.57 -4.40 -0.76
CA LEU A 287 1.87 -5.52 -0.14
C LEU A 287 2.74 -6.24 0.90
N VAL A 288 4.00 -6.49 0.58
CA VAL A 288 4.97 -7.10 1.52
C VAL A 288 5.27 -6.17 2.68
N GLN A 289 5.44 -4.86 2.42
CA GLN A 289 5.60 -3.87 3.50
C GLN A 289 4.39 -3.87 4.46
N PHE A 290 3.17 -3.87 3.92
CA PHE A 290 1.94 -3.94 4.70
C PHE A 290 1.92 -5.19 5.58
N PHE A 291 2.21 -6.37 5.00
CA PHE A 291 2.26 -7.62 5.74
C PHE A 291 3.25 -7.55 6.91
N ARG A 292 4.48 -7.09 6.64
CA ARG A 292 5.52 -6.96 7.68
C ARG A 292 5.12 -6.00 8.80
N GLU A 293 4.58 -4.84 8.46
CA GLU A 293 4.11 -3.87 9.44
C GLU A 293 2.95 -4.39 10.26
N TYR A 294 2.02 -5.11 9.64
CA TYR A 294 0.89 -5.71 10.34
C TYR A 294 1.34 -6.76 11.36
N ILE A 295 2.18 -7.73 10.95
CA ILE A 295 2.69 -8.75 11.88
C ILE A 295 3.50 -8.13 13.01
N ASN A 296 4.37 -7.15 12.70
CA ASN A 296 5.12 -6.42 13.73
C ASN A 296 4.18 -5.67 14.69
N SER A 297 3.07 -5.10 14.20
CA SER A 297 2.12 -4.40 15.05
C SER A 297 1.41 -5.34 16.03
N ILE A 298 1.09 -6.57 15.61
CA ILE A 298 0.58 -7.62 16.49
C ILE A 298 1.63 -7.97 17.54
N GLU A 299 2.87 -8.21 17.11
CA GLU A 299 3.97 -8.55 18.01
C GLU A 299 4.16 -7.48 19.09
N THR A 300 4.21 -6.20 18.71
CA THR A 300 4.35 -5.09 19.67
C THR A 300 3.15 -5.01 20.62
N TYR A 301 1.92 -5.01 20.09
CA TYR A 301 0.72 -4.85 20.91
C TYR A 301 0.58 -5.95 21.98
N PHE A 302 0.76 -7.21 21.59
CA PHE A 302 0.60 -8.35 22.52
C PHE A 302 1.84 -8.61 23.37
N SER A 303 3.04 -8.12 23.00
CA SER A 303 4.21 -8.20 23.87
C SER A 303 4.18 -7.19 25.03
N GLU A 304 3.45 -6.08 24.87
CA GLU A 304 3.35 -5.03 25.90
C GLU A 304 2.10 -5.20 26.78
N GLU A 305 0.94 -5.44 26.19
CA GLU A 305 -0.34 -5.40 26.93
C GLU A 305 -0.87 -6.78 27.33
N TYR A 306 -0.53 -7.85 26.59
CA TYR A 306 -1.18 -9.16 26.70
C TYR A 306 -0.23 -10.33 26.42
N LYS A 307 0.85 -10.40 27.20
CA LYS A 307 1.84 -11.49 27.05
C LYS A 307 1.18 -12.85 27.24
N THR A 308 1.50 -13.77 26.36
CA THR A 308 1.12 -15.18 26.45
C THR A 308 2.32 -16.05 26.15
N GLU A 309 2.41 -17.21 26.79
CA GLU A 309 3.46 -18.21 26.52
C GLU A 309 3.13 -19.09 25.31
N GLN A 310 1.88 -19.06 24.85
CA GLN A 310 1.44 -19.84 23.68
C GLN A 310 1.66 -19.04 22.40
N LYS A 311 2.13 -19.73 21.35
CA LYS A 311 2.22 -19.11 20.02
C LYS A 311 0.84 -18.66 19.56
N GLN A 312 0.77 -17.41 19.12
CA GLN A 312 -0.43 -16.87 18.51
C GLN A 312 -0.56 -17.43 17.09
N LYS A 313 -1.78 -17.59 16.59
CA LYS A 313 -2.00 -18.22 15.30
C LYS A 313 -2.24 -17.17 14.22
N ILE A 314 -1.56 -17.33 13.08
CA ILE A 314 -1.76 -16.50 11.88
C ILE A 314 -2.17 -17.42 10.72
N ILE A 315 -3.43 -17.34 10.29
CA ILE A 315 -3.92 -18.07 9.12
C ILE A 315 -3.89 -17.12 7.92
N LEU A 316 -3.19 -17.53 6.87
CA LEU A 316 -3.05 -16.82 5.61
C LEU A 316 -3.87 -17.53 4.53
N SER A 317 -4.67 -16.80 3.77
CA SER A 317 -5.36 -17.33 2.59
C SER A 317 -5.21 -16.39 1.39
N PHE A 318 -5.17 -16.97 0.20
CA PHE A 318 -5.06 -16.23 -1.05
C PHE A 318 -5.86 -16.96 -2.13
N ILE A 319 -7.04 -16.42 -2.43
CA ILE A 319 -8.02 -17.06 -3.32
C ILE A 319 -8.50 -16.10 -4.39
N GLU A 320 -8.82 -16.66 -5.55
CA GLU A 320 -9.58 -15.99 -6.61
C GLU A 320 -11.05 -16.40 -6.50
N GLU A 321 -11.95 -15.43 -6.51
CA GLU A 321 -13.40 -15.67 -6.53
C GLU A 321 -13.99 -15.31 -7.89
N THR A 322 -15.21 -15.80 -8.13
CA THR A 322 -16.00 -15.42 -9.31
C THR A 322 -16.17 -13.90 -9.41
N GLY A 323 -15.97 -13.35 -10.61
CA GLY A 323 -16.03 -11.90 -10.85
C GLY A 323 -14.67 -11.20 -10.95
N GLY A 324 -13.56 -11.95 -10.97
CA GLY A 324 -12.22 -11.41 -11.20
C GLY A 324 -11.63 -10.69 -9.98
N PHE A 325 -12.12 -11.02 -8.78
CA PHE A 325 -11.56 -10.51 -7.53
C PHE A 325 -10.62 -11.53 -6.91
N VAL A 326 -9.54 -11.02 -6.32
CA VAL A 326 -8.57 -11.80 -5.57
C VAL A 326 -8.56 -11.30 -4.13
N TYR A 327 -8.57 -12.22 -3.18
CA TYR A 327 -8.61 -11.91 -1.75
C TYR A 327 -7.37 -12.47 -1.06
N PHE A 328 -6.58 -11.58 -0.46
CA PHE A 328 -5.54 -11.94 0.49
C PHE A 328 -6.04 -11.66 1.91
N THR A 329 -6.11 -12.70 2.74
CA THR A 329 -6.59 -12.56 4.11
C THR A 329 -5.49 -12.94 5.10
N ILE A 330 -5.34 -12.11 6.13
CA ILE A 330 -4.51 -12.37 7.30
C ILE A 330 -5.44 -12.47 8.49
N HIS A 331 -5.58 -13.67 9.05
CA HIS A 331 -6.43 -13.94 10.20
C HIS A 331 -5.55 -14.23 11.43
N HIS A 332 -5.52 -13.29 12.36
CA HIS A 332 -4.84 -13.41 13.63
C HIS A 332 -5.79 -13.93 14.72
N ILE A 333 -5.34 -14.94 15.45
CA ILE A 333 -6.06 -15.53 16.57
C ILE A 333 -5.13 -15.56 17.78
N HIS A 334 -5.42 -14.71 18.75
CA HIS A 334 -4.77 -14.76 20.06
C HIS A 334 -5.44 -15.84 20.93
N PRO A 335 -4.69 -16.68 21.64
CA PRO A 335 -5.25 -17.80 22.43
C PRO A 335 -6.22 -17.33 23.52
N GLU A 336 -5.92 -16.19 24.16
CA GLU A 336 -6.68 -15.68 25.31
C GLU A 336 -7.56 -14.46 24.99
N LYS A 337 -7.30 -13.81 23.85
CA LYS A 337 -7.90 -12.51 23.48
C LYS A 337 -8.28 -12.49 22.00
N PRO A 338 -9.18 -13.40 21.54
CA PRO A 338 -9.51 -13.54 20.12
C PRO A 338 -10.48 -12.44 19.63
N PHE A 339 -10.21 -11.19 19.99
CA PHE A 339 -11.03 -10.02 19.65
C PHE A 339 -10.15 -8.81 19.34
N TYR A 340 -10.73 -7.81 18.69
CA TYR A 340 -10.07 -6.55 18.41
C TYR A 340 -10.04 -5.68 19.67
N GLY A 341 -8.87 -5.18 20.05
CA GLY A 341 -8.66 -4.41 21.29
C GLY A 341 -9.32 -3.02 21.33
N LYS A 342 -10.17 -2.67 20.36
CA LYS A 342 -10.95 -1.42 20.31
C LYS A 342 -12.41 -1.75 20.04
N SER A 343 -13.33 -0.89 20.48
CA SER A 343 -14.74 -0.98 20.07
C SER A 343 -14.93 -0.69 18.58
N SER A 344 -16.06 -1.13 18.01
CA SER A 344 -16.34 -0.90 16.60
C SER A 344 -16.58 0.59 16.31
N GLU A 345 -17.24 1.31 17.22
CA GLU A 345 -17.41 2.78 17.16
C GLU A 345 -16.06 3.49 17.20
N SER A 346 -15.17 3.11 18.13
CA SER A 346 -13.84 3.74 18.22
C SER A 346 -13.03 3.47 16.95
N THR A 347 -13.21 2.32 16.31
CA THR A 347 -12.54 1.98 15.06
C THR A 347 -13.03 2.85 13.91
N ILE A 348 -14.33 3.17 13.89
CA ILE A 348 -14.95 4.07 12.91
C ILE A 348 -14.50 5.54 13.16
N ASP A 349 -14.47 5.97 14.41
CA ASP A 349 -14.18 7.36 14.74
C ASP A 349 -12.67 7.68 14.69
N ARG A 350 -11.83 6.75 15.18
CA ARG A 350 -10.38 6.93 15.42
C ARG A 350 -9.59 5.63 15.20
N ARG A 351 -9.17 5.42 13.95
CA ARG A 351 -8.38 4.25 13.54
C ARG A 351 -7.00 4.20 14.23
N GLY A 352 -6.39 5.36 14.44
CA GLY A 352 -5.08 5.51 15.08
C GLY A 352 -3.92 5.40 14.09
N ASN A 353 -2.75 5.90 14.50
CA ASN A 353 -1.62 6.17 13.60
C ASN A 353 -1.12 4.93 12.85
N THR A 354 -1.01 3.79 13.52
CA THR A 354 -0.51 2.54 12.91
C THR A 354 -1.41 2.07 11.78
N LEU A 355 -2.73 1.96 12.03
CA LEU A 355 -3.69 1.54 11.02
C LEU A 355 -3.81 2.57 9.89
N THR A 356 -3.80 3.87 10.21
CA THR A 356 -3.79 4.95 9.21
C THR A 356 -2.54 4.89 8.32
N SER A 357 -1.36 4.61 8.87
CA SER A 357 -0.12 4.42 8.10
C SER A 357 -0.22 3.23 7.14
N MET A 358 -0.70 2.09 7.63
CA MET A 358 -0.87 0.88 6.82
C MET A 358 -1.87 1.10 5.68
N ILE A 359 -3.01 1.74 5.94
CA ILE A 359 -4.02 2.07 4.90
C ILE A 359 -3.42 2.97 3.82
N LYS A 360 -2.66 4.02 4.19
CA LYS A 360 -2.02 4.91 3.21
C LYS A 360 -1.05 4.19 2.28
N LYS A 361 -0.37 3.13 2.76
CA LYS A 361 0.58 2.35 1.94
C LYS A 361 -0.11 1.54 0.85
N ILE A 362 -1.32 1.05 1.11
CA ILE A 362 -2.10 0.24 0.16
C ILE A 362 -3.14 1.07 -0.63
N ASN A 363 -3.08 2.39 -0.54
CA ASN A 363 -3.99 3.29 -1.26
C ASN A 363 -3.85 3.12 -2.78
N GLY A 364 -4.96 2.84 -3.47
CA GLY A 364 -4.98 2.55 -4.92
C GLY A 364 -4.44 1.18 -5.32
N ILE A 365 -4.08 0.33 -4.35
CA ILE A 365 -3.61 -1.05 -4.56
C ILE A 365 -4.75 -2.05 -4.35
N CYS A 366 -5.49 -1.90 -3.25
CA CYS A 366 -6.61 -2.77 -2.89
C CYS A 366 -7.59 -2.07 -1.96
N GLU A 367 -8.78 -2.65 -1.80
CA GLU A 367 -9.64 -2.34 -0.67
C GLU A 367 -9.19 -3.14 0.56
N LEU A 368 -9.38 -2.58 1.75
CA LEU A 368 -9.05 -3.22 3.02
C LEU A 368 -10.27 -3.28 3.92
N TYR A 369 -10.59 -4.50 4.37
CA TYR A 369 -11.66 -4.75 5.31
C TYR A 369 -11.08 -5.31 6.62
N LEU A 370 -11.70 -4.93 7.73
CA LEU A 370 -11.52 -5.52 9.04
C LEU A 370 -12.77 -6.35 9.37
N GLU A 371 -12.60 -7.64 9.62
CA GLU A 371 -13.62 -8.48 10.23
C GLU A 371 -13.12 -8.93 11.60
N SER A 372 -13.88 -8.64 12.66
CA SER A 372 -13.46 -9.05 14.00
C SER A 372 -14.64 -9.23 14.94
N ASP A 373 -14.39 -10.04 15.97
CA ASP A 373 -15.11 -9.96 17.23
C ASP A 373 -14.63 -8.70 17.96
N PHE A 374 -15.55 -7.90 18.48
CA PHE A 374 -15.27 -6.67 19.23
C PHE A 374 -15.58 -6.94 20.70
N GLU A 375 -14.78 -6.38 21.62
CA GLU A 375 -14.94 -6.64 23.05
C GLU A 375 -16.34 -6.25 23.55
N ASN A 376 -17.09 -7.21 24.09
CA ASN A 376 -18.48 -7.04 24.55
C ASN A 376 -19.50 -6.65 23.45
N GLU A 377 -19.17 -6.86 22.18
CA GLU A 377 -20.00 -6.54 21.03
C GLU A 377 -20.20 -7.75 20.11
N THR A 378 -21.17 -7.65 19.19
CA THR A 378 -21.26 -8.58 18.06
C THR A 378 -20.12 -8.36 17.07
N SER A 379 -19.86 -9.36 16.25
CA SER A 379 -18.82 -9.29 15.23
C SER A 379 -19.24 -8.38 14.08
N TYR A 380 -18.30 -7.61 13.56
CA TYR A 380 -18.54 -6.67 12.46
C TYR A 380 -17.50 -6.78 11.36
N ARG A 381 -17.94 -6.54 10.13
CA ARG A 381 -17.11 -6.18 8.99
C ARG A 381 -17.11 -4.68 8.81
N ILE A 382 -15.93 -4.08 8.69
CA ILE A 382 -15.75 -2.64 8.48
C ILE A 382 -14.87 -2.45 7.25
N ASN A 383 -15.34 -1.71 6.25
CA ASN A 383 -14.46 -1.21 5.20
C ASN A 383 -13.63 -0.07 5.79
N LEU A 384 -12.31 -0.25 5.81
CA LEU A 384 -11.40 0.71 6.42
C LEU A 384 -11.16 1.95 5.55
N TRP A 385 -11.68 1.96 4.32
CA TRP A 385 -11.83 3.13 3.48
C TRP A 385 -13.18 3.82 3.72
N ASN A 386 -13.18 5.15 3.79
CA ASN A 386 -14.36 5.89 4.23
C ASN A 386 -14.89 6.86 3.15
N GLY A 387 -15.67 6.33 2.21
CA GLY A 387 -16.24 7.12 1.13
C GLY A 387 -16.71 6.29 -0.05
N GLU A 388 -17.27 6.99 -1.02
CA GLU A 388 -17.71 6.41 -2.28
C GLU A 388 -16.95 7.04 -3.43
N TRP A 389 -16.58 6.20 -4.38
CA TRP A 389 -16.03 6.64 -5.65
C TRP A 389 -17.17 6.86 -6.64
N ASN A 390 -17.24 8.06 -7.22
CA ASN A 390 -18.13 8.32 -8.34
C ASN A 390 -17.31 8.23 -9.64
N ASP A 391 -17.56 7.18 -10.44
CA ASP A 391 -16.85 6.94 -11.70
C ASP A 391 -17.06 8.06 -12.72
N GLY A 392 -18.29 8.58 -12.83
CA GLY A 392 -18.62 9.66 -13.78
C GLY A 392 -17.91 10.98 -13.46
N ALA A 393 -17.85 11.34 -12.17
CA ALA A 393 -17.16 12.54 -11.70
C ALA A 393 -15.66 12.33 -11.44
N LYS A 394 -15.17 11.08 -11.51
CA LYS A 394 -13.81 10.65 -11.11
C LYS A 394 -13.40 11.23 -9.76
N LYS A 395 -14.34 11.26 -8.82
CA LYS A 395 -14.20 11.96 -7.55
C LYS A 395 -14.57 11.05 -6.39
N TYR A 396 -13.66 11.00 -5.42
CA TYR A 396 -13.94 10.41 -4.13
C TYR A 396 -14.74 11.38 -3.27
N THR A 397 -15.81 10.87 -2.68
CA THR A 397 -16.60 11.60 -1.69
C THR A 397 -16.47 10.87 -0.36
N PRO A 398 -15.75 11.44 0.61
CA PRO A 398 -15.64 10.85 1.94
C PRO A 398 -17.03 10.65 2.56
N LYS A 399 -17.23 9.50 3.19
CA LYS A 399 -18.45 9.14 3.92
C LYS A 399 -18.07 8.54 5.26
N LEU A 400 -19.02 8.50 6.19
CA LEU A 400 -18.85 7.76 7.43
C LEU A 400 -18.60 6.28 7.10
N MET A 401 -17.62 5.66 7.77
CA MET A 401 -17.43 4.21 7.64
C MET A 401 -18.68 3.49 8.13
N LYS A 402 -19.06 2.45 7.40
CA LYS A 402 -20.17 1.58 7.77
C LYS A 402 -19.60 0.28 8.35
N LYS A 403 -20.29 -0.23 9.37
CA LYS A 403 -20.09 -1.58 9.88
C LYS A 403 -21.28 -2.45 9.48
N GLU A 404 -20.98 -3.66 9.04
CA GLU A 404 -21.95 -4.70 8.72
C GLU A 404 -21.83 -5.79 9.79
N LYS A 405 -22.95 -6.20 10.38
CA LYS A 405 -22.95 -7.28 11.38
C LYS A 405 -22.69 -8.60 10.69
N ILE A 406 -21.77 -9.39 11.24
CA ILE A 406 -21.37 -10.69 10.69
C ILE A 406 -21.42 -11.77 11.78
N GLU A 407 -21.26 -13.03 11.35
CA GLU A 407 -21.06 -14.15 12.26
C GLU A 407 -19.71 -14.05 13.00
N LYS A 408 -19.60 -14.82 14.09
CA LYS A 408 -18.42 -14.82 14.95
C LYS A 408 -17.16 -15.22 14.18
N VAL A 409 -16.13 -14.38 14.28
CA VAL A 409 -14.87 -14.53 13.54
C VAL A 409 -13.88 -15.41 14.31
N ASN A 410 -13.89 -15.33 15.65
CA ASN A 410 -12.93 -15.95 16.57
C ASN A 410 -11.49 -15.47 16.31
N GLY A 411 -11.31 -14.16 16.20
CA GLY A 411 -10.05 -13.51 15.90
C GLY A 411 -10.24 -12.21 15.15
N VAL A 412 -9.12 -11.68 14.63
CA VAL A 412 -9.05 -10.44 13.85
C VAL A 412 -8.61 -10.76 12.43
N LYS A 413 -9.46 -10.49 11.45
CA LYS A 413 -9.17 -10.69 10.01
C LYS A 413 -8.98 -9.36 9.30
N HIS A 414 -7.86 -9.24 8.61
CA HIS A 414 -7.65 -8.20 7.61
C HIS A 414 -7.78 -8.82 6.22
N ILE A 415 -8.69 -8.29 5.41
CA ILE A 415 -9.00 -8.81 4.08
C ILE A 415 -8.64 -7.73 3.06
N LEU A 416 -7.65 -8.03 2.23
CA LEU A 416 -7.22 -7.20 1.12
C LEU A 416 -7.89 -7.71 -0.16
N LYS A 417 -8.73 -6.87 -0.77
CA LYS A 417 -9.48 -7.20 -1.97
C LYS A 417 -8.87 -6.49 -3.19
N PHE A 418 -8.41 -7.29 -4.15
CA PHE A 418 -7.81 -6.85 -5.40
C PHE A 418 -8.72 -7.17 -6.57
N LYS A 419 -8.59 -6.40 -7.66
CA LYS A 419 -9.22 -6.70 -8.95
C LYS A 419 -8.13 -7.15 -9.93
N ARG A 420 -8.36 -8.30 -10.55
CA ARG A 420 -7.45 -8.90 -11.52
C ARG A 420 -7.34 -8.06 -12.79
#